data_AF-A0A9R0XQ87-F1
#
_entry.id   AF-A0A9R0XQ87-F1
#
_cell.length_a   1.000
_cell.length_b   1.000
_cell.length_c   1.000
_cell.angle_alpha   90.00
_cell.angle_beta   90.00
_cell.angle_gamma   90.00
#
_symmetry.space_group_name_H-M   'P 1'
#
loop_
_entity.id
_entity.type
_entity.pdbx_description
1 polymer ?
#
loop_
_entity_poly.entity_id
_entity_poly.type
_entity_poly.pdbx_seq_one_letter_code
_entity_poly.pdbx_strand_id
1 'polypeptide(L)'
;MAALPYFDEIDPSAIDVLLVTHFHLDHAASLPYFLEKTTFKGRVFMTHATKAIYRLLLSDYVKVIDFHQTLEVNGIRFWCYTAGHVLGAAMFMVDIAGVRILYTGDYSREEDRHLKAAEIPQFSPDICIIESTYGVQQHQPRHVREKRFTDAIHNTVSQGGRVLIPAFALGRAQELLLILDEYWSNHPELHKIPW
;
A
#
# COMPACT_ATOMS: atom_id res chain seq x y z
N MET A 1 15.01 -0.72 19.01
CA MET A 1 14.47 -2.05 19.36
C MET A 1 14.19 -2.22 20.86
N ALA A 2 14.06 -1.16 21.67
CA ALA A 2 13.95 -1.31 23.13
C ALA A 2 12.52 -1.53 23.68
N ALA A 3 11.49 -1.53 22.83
CA ALA A 3 10.09 -1.61 23.24
C ALA A 3 9.40 -2.93 22.83
N LEU A 4 10.07 -3.76 22.02
CA LEU A 4 9.55 -5.07 21.65
C LEU A 4 9.98 -6.11 22.69
N PRO A 5 9.19 -7.16 22.92
CA PRO A 5 9.67 -8.36 23.61
C PRO A 5 10.84 -9.00 22.85
N TYR A 6 11.55 -9.92 23.51
CA TYR A 6 12.65 -10.71 22.94
C TYR A 6 12.15 -11.74 21.92
N PHE A 7 11.57 -11.26 20.81
CA PHE A 7 11.05 -12.10 19.73
C PHE A 7 12.18 -12.83 18.97
N ASP A 8 13.42 -12.39 19.12
CA ASP A 8 14.63 -13.03 18.63
C ASP A 8 15.01 -14.30 19.41
N GLU A 9 14.47 -14.50 20.61
CA GLU A 9 14.70 -15.71 21.41
C GLU A 9 13.72 -16.85 21.12
N ILE A 10 12.73 -16.63 20.25
CA ILE A 10 11.73 -17.62 19.85
C ILE A 10 11.69 -17.77 18.33
N ASP A 11 11.18 -18.90 17.84
CA ASP A 11 10.81 -19.06 16.42
C ASP A 11 9.32 -18.78 16.23
N PRO A 12 8.93 -17.63 15.65
CA PRO A 12 7.52 -17.28 15.45
C PRO A 12 6.79 -18.28 14.55
N SER A 13 7.49 -18.98 13.65
CA SER A 13 6.87 -19.94 12.73
C SER A 13 6.39 -21.22 13.43
N ALA A 14 6.95 -21.52 14.61
CA ALA A 14 6.57 -22.67 15.43
C ALA A 14 5.36 -22.41 16.34
N ILE A 15 4.82 -21.18 16.37
CA ILE A 15 3.70 -20.82 17.25
C ILE A 15 2.36 -21.03 16.54
N ASP A 16 1.56 -21.96 17.04
CA ASP A 16 0.23 -22.27 16.48
C ASP A 16 -0.86 -21.25 16.87
N VAL A 17 -0.78 -20.72 18.10
CA VAL A 17 -1.84 -19.89 18.69
C VAL A 17 -1.25 -18.71 19.46
N LEU A 18 -1.78 -17.52 19.22
CA LEU A 18 -1.47 -16.29 19.94
C LEU A 18 -2.74 -15.75 20.63
N LEU A 19 -2.68 -15.58 21.95
CA LEU A 19 -3.82 -15.12 22.75
C LEU A 19 -3.54 -13.73 23.29
N VAL A 20 -4.41 -12.77 23.00
CA VAL A 20 -4.29 -11.40 23.54
C VAL A 20 -5.30 -11.20 24.65
N THR A 21 -4.80 -10.89 25.85
CA THR A 21 -5.58 -10.80 27.08
C THR A 21 -6.54 -9.60 27.08
N HIS A 22 -6.02 -8.40 26.81
CA HIS A 22 -6.78 -7.16 26.77
C HIS A 22 -6.10 -6.11 25.87
N PHE A 23 -6.73 -4.95 25.70
CA PHE A 23 -6.40 -3.99 24.63
C PHE A 23 -5.27 -3.00 24.97
N HIS A 24 -4.74 -3.00 26.20
CA HIS A 24 -3.68 -2.06 26.57
C HIS A 24 -2.42 -2.28 25.75
N LEU A 25 -1.66 -1.21 25.53
CA LEU A 25 -0.53 -1.21 24.59
C LEU A 25 0.59 -2.16 25.01
N ASP A 26 0.83 -2.32 26.31
CA ASP A 26 1.79 -3.25 26.89
C ASP A 26 1.43 -4.74 26.67
N HIS A 27 0.20 -5.03 26.24
CA HIS A 27 -0.25 -6.38 25.90
C HIS A 27 -0.52 -6.60 24.41
N ALA A 28 -0.82 -5.55 23.65
CA ALA A 28 -1.33 -5.69 22.27
C ALA A 28 -0.59 -4.85 21.22
N ALA A 29 0.24 -3.86 21.60
CA ALA A 29 0.81 -2.91 20.62
C ALA A 29 1.80 -3.55 19.64
N SER A 30 2.52 -4.60 20.05
CA SER A 30 3.46 -5.32 19.19
C SER A 30 2.78 -6.30 18.23
N LEU A 31 1.48 -6.52 18.36
CA LEU A 31 0.75 -7.49 17.55
C LEU A 31 0.86 -7.24 16.04
N PRO A 32 0.69 -6.02 15.49
CA PRO A 32 0.85 -5.79 14.05
C PRO A 32 2.25 -6.15 13.56
N TYR A 33 3.28 -5.79 14.35
CA TYR A 33 4.66 -6.16 14.04
C TYR A 33 4.84 -7.69 14.04
N PHE A 34 4.34 -8.37 15.08
CA PHE A 34 4.46 -9.82 15.19
C PHE A 34 3.78 -10.55 14.04
N LEU A 35 2.63 -10.07 13.57
CA LEU A 35 1.87 -10.70 12.48
C LEU A 35 2.42 -10.39 11.08
N GLU A 36 2.93 -9.18 10.84
CA GLU A 36 3.32 -8.73 9.49
C GLU A 36 4.83 -8.78 9.24
N LYS A 37 5.65 -8.70 10.29
CA LYS A 37 7.11 -8.54 10.19
C LYS A 37 7.89 -9.75 10.71
N THR A 38 7.21 -10.82 11.11
CA THR A 38 7.84 -12.08 11.52
C THR A 38 7.35 -13.26 10.66
N THR A 39 7.86 -14.45 10.93
CA THR A 39 7.50 -15.69 10.22
C THR A 39 6.24 -16.37 10.77
N PHE A 40 5.52 -15.74 11.72
CA PHE A 40 4.31 -16.28 12.34
C PHE A 40 3.20 -16.57 11.33
N LYS A 41 2.57 -17.74 11.45
CA LYS A 41 1.43 -18.18 10.61
C LYS A 41 0.26 -18.78 11.39
N GLY A 42 0.33 -18.74 12.72
CA GLY A 42 -0.69 -19.26 13.61
C GLY A 42 -1.97 -18.43 13.64
N ARG A 43 -2.89 -18.78 14.55
CA ARG A 43 -4.17 -18.07 14.73
C ARG A 43 -4.12 -17.15 15.94
N VAL A 44 -4.75 -15.98 15.82
CA VAL A 44 -4.84 -14.98 16.89
C VAL A 44 -6.26 -14.93 17.44
N PHE A 45 -6.38 -14.90 18.77
CA PHE A 45 -7.67 -14.78 19.44
C PHE A 45 -7.72 -13.60 20.41
N MET A 46 -8.87 -12.94 20.42
CA MET A 46 -9.24 -11.83 21.29
C MET A 46 -10.70 -11.97 21.68
N THR A 47 -11.11 -11.33 22.78
CA THR A 47 -12.54 -11.08 23.01
C THR A 47 -13.07 -10.05 22.01
N HIS A 48 -14.39 -10.05 21.77
CA HIS A 48 -15.03 -9.06 20.88
C HIS A 48 -14.75 -7.61 21.32
N ALA A 49 -14.85 -7.33 22.63
CA ALA A 49 -14.58 -6.01 23.18
C ALA A 49 -13.11 -5.60 23.01
N THR A 50 -12.17 -6.51 23.31
CA THR A 50 -10.74 -6.28 23.11
C THR A 50 -10.43 -5.93 21.66
N LYS A 51 -10.97 -6.68 20.69
CA LYS A 51 -10.72 -6.42 19.25
C LYS A 51 -11.27 -5.06 18.80
N ALA A 52 -12.46 -4.68 19.27
CA ALA A 52 -13.08 -3.40 18.92
C ALA A 52 -12.25 -2.21 19.45
N ILE A 53 -11.85 -2.24 20.72
CA ILE A 53 -11.09 -1.16 21.36
C ILE A 53 -9.65 -1.14 20.85
N TYR A 54 -9.03 -2.31 20.62
CA TYR A 54 -7.68 -2.42 20.05
C TYR A 54 -7.56 -1.68 18.72
N ARG A 55 -8.55 -1.81 17.83
CA ARG A 55 -8.57 -1.06 16.57
C ARG A 55 -8.59 0.45 16.80
N LEU A 56 -9.41 0.93 17.74
CA LEU A 56 -9.49 2.35 18.08
C LEU A 56 -8.18 2.86 18.70
N LEU A 57 -7.59 2.12 19.65
CA LEU A 57 -6.34 2.49 20.31
C LEU A 57 -5.16 2.53 19.35
N LEU A 58 -5.05 1.55 18.45
CA LEU A 58 -4.02 1.59 17.42
C LEU A 58 -4.24 2.74 16.44
N SER A 59 -5.49 3.02 16.06
CA SER A 59 -5.81 4.17 15.22
C SER A 59 -5.52 5.50 15.92
N ASP A 60 -5.70 5.62 17.24
CA ASP A 60 -5.36 6.83 18.00
C ASP A 60 -3.85 7.00 18.18
N TYR A 61 -3.12 5.89 18.30
CA TYR A 61 -1.65 5.90 18.28
C TYR A 61 -1.09 6.35 16.93
N VAL A 62 -1.80 6.04 15.83
CA VAL A 62 -1.48 6.49 14.47
C VAL A 62 -2.08 7.87 14.23
N LYS A 63 -1.26 8.92 14.39
CA LYS A 63 -1.67 10.27 14.01
C LYS A 63 -1.79 10.37 12.49
N VAL A 64 -2.94 10.84 12.02
CA VAL A 64 -3.19 11.12 10.61
C VAL A 64 -2.64 12.49 10.25
N ILE A 65 -2.10 12.61 9.05
CA ILE A 65 -1.69 13.86 8.43
C ILE A 65 -2.42 13.98 7.09
N ASP A 66 -3.01 15.14 6.84
CA ASP A 66 -3.58 15.44 5.52
C ASP A 66 -2.45 15.81 4.55
N PHE A 67 -2.65 15.54 3.25
CA PHE A 67 -1.71 15.99 2.23
C PHE A 67 -1.49 17.51 2.33
N HIS A 68 -0.23 17.92 2.21
CA HIS A 68 0.25 19.31 2.34
C HIS A 68 0.07 19.95 3.72
N GLN A 69 -0.50 19.25 4.71
CA GLN A 69 -0.51 19.71 6.08
C GLN A 69 0.91 19.64 6.66
N THR A 70 1.36 20.71 7.31
CA THR A 70 2.63 20.70 8.04
C THR A 70 2.38 20.37 9.51
N LEU A 71 3.06 19.36 10.02
CA LEU A 71 3.11 19.03 11.43
C LEU A 71 4.53 19.23 11.97
N GLU A 72 4.63 19.50 13.27
CA GLU A 72 5.91 19.61 13.97
C GLU A 72 5.91 18.77 15.24
N VAL A 73 6.96 17.97 15.43
CA VAL A 73 7.16 17.17 16.64
C VAL A 73 8.63 17.29 17.05
N ASN A 74 8.89 17.81 18.25
CA ASN A 74 10.24 17.96 18.80
C ASN A 74 11.23 18.68 17.86
N GLY A 75 10.78 19.73 17.19
CA GLY A 75 11.61 20.50 16.24
C GLY A 75 11.81 19.86 14.87
N ILE A 76 11.16 18.72 14.60
CA ILE A 76 11.11 18.09 13.27
C ILE A 76 9.82 18.51 12.60
N ARG A 77 9.91 19.26 11.51
CA ARG A 77 8.75 19.64 10.68
C ARG A 77 8.62 18.67 9.53
N PHE A 78 7.40 18.26 9.23
CA PHE A 78 7.14 17.37 8.10
C PHE A 78 5.77 17.59 7.49
N TRP A 79 5.68 17.30 6.20
CA TRP A 79 4.45 17.31 5.41
C TRP A 79 4.58 16.27 4.31
N CYS A 80 3.49 15.96 3.62
CA CYS A 80 3.51 14.98 2.55
C CYS A 80 2.82 15.46 1.27
N TYR A 81 3.26 14.87 0.16
CA TYR A 81 2.71 15.03 -1.18
C TYR A 81 2.11 13.70 -1.64
N THR A 82 1.19 13.69 -2.61
CA THR A 82 0.77 12.42 -3.22
C THR A 82 1.93 11.73 -3.94
N ALA A 83 2.07 10.43 -3.76
CA ALA A 83 3.05 9.61 -4.48
C ALA A 83 2.45 8.90 -5.72
N GLY A 84 1.14 9.01 -5.95
CA GLY A 84 0.47 8.12 -6.90
C GLY A 84 0.58 6.67 -6.43
N HIS A 85 1.05 5.75 -7.27
CA HIS A 85 1.41 4.35 -6.95
C HIS A 85 0.32 3.45 -6.34
N VAL A 86 -0.30 3.80 -5.21
CA VAL A 86 -1.52 3.19 -4.64
C VAL A 86 -2.31 4.27 -3.91
N LEU A 87 -3.60 4.01 -3.66
CA LEU A 87 -4.44 4.96 -2.93
C LEU A 87 -3.83 5.32 -1.57
N GLY A 88 -3.63 6.62 -1.33
CA GLY A 88 -3.08 7.16 -0.08
C GLY A 88 -1.55 7.12 0.04
N ALA A 89 -0.81 6.66 -0.98
CA ALA A 89 0.65 6.69 -0.93
C ALA A 89 1.17 8.13 -0.91
N ALA A 90 2.23 8.35 -0.15
CA ALA A 90 2.71 9.67 0.19
C ALA A 90 4.24 9.78 0.10
N MET A 91 4.72 10.88 -0.46
CA MET A 91 6.12 11.28 -0.37
C MET A 91 6.26 12.27 0.79
N PHE A 92 7.09 11.95 1.79
CA PHE A 92 7.29 12.80 2.95
C PHE A 92 8.46 13.75 2.74
N MET A 93 8.22 15.04 2.97
CA MET A 93 9.26 16.03 3.14
C MET A 93 9.47 16.27 4.63
N VAL A 94 10.72 16.17 5.07
CA VAL A 94 11.13 16.36 6.46
C VAL A 94 12.15 17.49 6.51
N ASP A 95 11.92 18.47 7.38
CA ASP A 95 12.79 19.61 7.63
C ASP A 95 13.29 19.56 9.07
N ILE A 96 14.61 19.42 9.23
CA ILE A 96 15.29 19.39 10.53
C ILE A 96 16.36 20.46 10.51
N ALA A 97 16.18 21.50 11.33
CA ALA A 97 17.11 22.63 11.40
C ALA A 97 17.44 23.24 10.02
N GLY A 98 16.47 23.27 9.10
CA GLY A 98 16.61 23.82 7.76
C GLY A 98 17.17 22.86 6.70
N VAL A 99 17.59 21.66 7.08
CA VAL A 99 17.97 20.58 6.14
C VAL A 99 16.72 19.82 5.72
N ARG A 100 16.45 19.76 4.40
CA ARG A 100 15.26 19.13 3.83
C ARG A 100 15.58 17.78 3.22
N ILE A 101 14.83 16.78 3.65
CA ILE A 101 14.92 15.40 3.18
C ILE A 101 13.59 15.02 2.54
N LEU A 102 13.62 14.63 1.27
CA LEU A 102 12.49 14.00 0.61
C LEU A 102 12.65 12.49 0.66
N TYR A 103 11.68 11.79 1.23
CA TYR A 103 11.54 10.34 1.14
C TYR A 103 10.34 10.00 0.28
N THR A 104 10.56 9.37 -0.88
CA THR A 104 9.50 9.15 -1.86
C THR A 104 8.59 7.97 -1.52
N GLY A 105 9.10 6.98 -0.77
CA GLY A 105 8.52 5.64 -0.80
C GLY A 105 8.49 5.11 -2.25
N ASP A 106 7.47 4.32 -2.57
CA ASP A 106 7.17 3.91 -3.95
C ASP A 106 6.26 4.95 -4.59
N TYR A 107 6.61 5.40 -5.80
CA TYR A 107 5.89 6.50 -6.46
C TYR A 107 5.69 6.23 -7.96
N SER A 108 4.58 6.75 -8.51
CA SER A 108 4.31 6.69 -9.95
C SER A 108 4.09 8.09 -10.48
N ARG A 109 4.83 8.45 -11.53
CA ARG A 109 4.66 9.74 -12.23
C ARG A 109 3.67 9.68 -13.39
N GLU A 110 3.03 8.53 -13.59
CA GLU A 110 2.00 8.34 -14.60
C GLU A 110 0.63 8.35 -13.90
N GLU A 111 -0.30 9.17 -14.41
CA GLU A 111 -1.70 9.12 -13.97
C GLU A 111 -2.34 7.81 -14.43
N ASP A 112 -3.15 7.20 -13.57
CA ASP A 112 -3.99 6.05 -13.90
C ASP A 112 -5.48 6.46 -13.84
N ARG A 113 -6.42 5.52 -14.01
CA ARG A 113 -7.85 5.88 -14.04
C ARG A 113 -8.38 6.41 -12.71
N HIS A 114 -7.71 6.13 -11.59
CA HIS A 114 -8.21 6.42 -10.25
C HIS A 114 -7.23 7.18 -9.34
N LEU A 115 -5.97 7.33 -9.75
CA LEU A 115 -4.90 7.98 -9.00
C LEU A 115 -4.20 9.03 -9.85
N LYS A 116 -3.89 10.15 -9.20
CA LYS A 116 -3.01 11.18 -9.73
C LYS A 116 -1.56 10.70 -9.74
N ALA A 117 -0.77 11.26 -10.65
CA ALA A 117 0.67 11.12 -10.64
C ALA A 117 1.26 11.74 -9.36
N ALA A 118 2.44 11.23 -8.98
CA ALA A 118 3.25 11.80 -7.93
C ALA A 118 3.53 13.27 -8.20
N GLU A 119 3.34 14.09 -7.17
CA GLU A 119 3.61 15.52 -7.24
C GLU A 119 5.11 15.82 -7.32
N ILE A 120 5.46 16.98 -7.89
CA ILE A 120 6.81 17.51 -7.81
C ILE A 120 6.83 18.54 -6.67
N PRO A 121 7.64 18.34 -5.61
CA PRO A 121 7.74 19.31 -4.52
C PRO A 121 8.07 20.72 -5.04
N GLN A 122 7.43 21.74 -4.47
CA GLN A 122 7.66 23.14 -4.84
C GLN A 122 9.09 23.62 -4.53
N PHE A 123 9.78 22.95 -3.61
CA PHE A 123 11.15 23.27 -3.21
C PHE A 123 12.04 22.05 -3.39
N SER A 124 13.29 22.28 -3.80
CA SER A 124 14.28 21.21 -3.85
C SER A 124 14.58 20.70 -2.43
N PRO A 125 14.62 19.37 -2.22
CA PRO A 125 15.26 18.83 -1.03
C PRO A 125 16.78 18.96 -1.13
N ASP A 126 17.45 18.93 0.01
CA ASP A 126 18.90 18.79 0.11
C ASP A 126 19.31 17.32 -0.05
N ILE A 127 18.48 16.40 0.46
CA ILE A 127 18.67 14.95 0.40
C ILE A 127 17.42 14.30 -0.20
N CYS A 128 17.60 13.43 -1.19
CA CYS A 128 16.51 12.62 -1.76
C CYS A 128 16.77 11.13 -1.51
N ILE A 129 15.85 10.49 -0.80
CA ILE A 129 15.81 9.04 -0.61
C ILE A 129 14.70 8.52 -1.53
N ILE A 130 15.10 7.81 -2.58
CA ILE A 130 14.23 7.42 -3.69
C ILE A 130 14.25 5.91 -3.92
N GLU A 131 13.11 5.35 -4.30
CA GLU A 131 13.05 3.96 -4.76
C GLU A 131 13.84 3.74 -6.06
N SER A 132 14.14 2.47 -6.37
CA SER A 132 14.91 2.10 -7.58
C SER A 132 14.32 0.91 -8.34
N THR A 133 13.06 0.56 -8.07
CA THR A 133 12.41 -0.67 -8.54
C THR A 133 12.53 -0.89 -10.06
N TYR A 134 12.36 0.19 -10.83
CA TYR A 134 12.45 0.18 -12.29
C TYR A 134 13.51 1.14 -12.84
N GLY A 135 14.51 1.53 -12.04
CA GLY A 135 15.41 2.65 -12.35
C GLY A 135 16.21 2.56 -13.66
N VAL A 136 16.30 1.37 -14.26
CA VAL A 136 16.98 1.12 -15.56
C VAL A 136 16.03 0.67 -16.66
N GLN A 137 14.73 0.59 -16.38
CA GLN A 137 13.72 0.10 -17.31
C GLN A 137 12.94 1.27 -17.91
N GLN A 138 12.58 1.15 -19.18
CA GLN A 138 11.65 2.07 -19.83
C GLN A 138 10.28 1.41 -19.94
N HIS A 139 9.27 2.05 -19.36
CA HIS A 139 7.90 1.58 -19.50
C HIS A 139 7.36 1.88 -20.90
N GLN A 140 6.66 0.90 -21.47
CA GLN A 140 5.85 1.12 -22.67
C GLN A 140 4.71 2.11 -22.34
N PRO A 141 4.30 2.94 -23.31
CA PRO A 141 3.17 3.85 -23.14
C PRO A 141 1.93 3.12 -22.60
N ARG A 142 1.16 3.77 -21.71
CA ARG A 142 -0.03 3.18 -21.06
C ARG A 142 -0.95 2.46 -22.03
N HIS A 143 -1.34 3.17 -23.09
CA HIS A 143 -2.28 2.66 -24.10
C HIS A 143 -1.78 1.37 -24.78
N VAL A 144 -0.46 1.21 -24.97
CA VAL A 144 0.13 -0.03 -25.52
C VAL A 144 0.02 -1.17 -24.52
N ARG A 145 0.31 -0.91 -23.24
CA ARG A 145 0.23 -1.93 -22.17
C ARG A 145 -1.21 -2.37 -21.93
N GLU A 146 -2.14 -1.43 -21.85
CA GLU A 146 -3.57 -1.68 -21.69
C GLU A 146 -4.12 -2.47 -22.87
N LYS A 147 -3.80 -2.06 -24.11
CA LYS A 147 -4.22 -2.79 -25.30
C LYS A 147 -3.68 -4.22 -25.29
N ARG A 148 -2.39 -4.40 -24.97
CA ARG A 148 -1.80 -5.74 -24.89
C ARG A 148 -2.50 -6.63 -23.86
N PHE A 149 -2.87 -6.04 -22.72
CA PHE A 149 -3.60 -6.73 -21.66
C PHE A 149 -5.01 -7.13 -22.11
N THR A 150 -5.79 -6.19 -22.68
CA THR A 150 -7.16 -6.46 -23.12
C THR A 150 -7.20 -7.39 -24.34
N ASP A 151 -6.28 -7.25 -25.29
CA ASP A 151 -6.14 -8.17 -26.43
C ASP A 151 -5.90 -9.61 -25.97
N ALA A 152 -5.02 -9.83 -24.98
CA ALA A 152 -4.74 -11.16 -24.46
C ALA A 152 -5.99 -11.80 -23.83
N ILE A 153 -6.77 -11.00 -23.12
CA ILE A 153 -8.02 -11.44 -22.48
C ILE A 153 -9.07 -11.75 -23.53
N HIS A 154 -9.33 -10.81 -24.44
CA HIS A 154 -10.29 -10.95 -25.53
C HIS A 154 -10.00 -12.22 -26.33
N ASN A 155 -8.76 -12.41 -26.79
CA ASN A 155 -8.38 -13.59 -27.57
C ASN A 155 -8.62 -14.90 -26.82
N THR A 156 -8.37 -14.92 -25.50
CA THR A 156 -8.57 -16.10 -24.67
C THR A 156 -10.05 -16.44 -24.52
N VAL A 157 -10.90 -15.45 -24.20
CA VAL A 157 -12.34 -15.69 -23.98
C VAL A 157 -13.08 -15.98 -25.29
N SER A 158 -12.68 -15.36 -26.41
CA SER A 158 -13.27 -15.63 -27.73
C SER A 158 -12.97 -17.04 -28.24
N GLN A 159 -11.95 -17.71 -27.70
CA GLN A 159 -11.65 -19.12 -27.95
C GLN A 159 -12.31 -20.08 -26.95
N GLY A 160 -13.19 -19.58 -26.07
CA GLY A 160 -13.84 -20.38 -25.02
C GLY A 160 -12.93 -20.70 -23.83
N GLY A 161 -11.77 -20.05 -23.73
CA GLY A 161 -10.85 -20.19 -22.61
C GLY A 161 -11.29 -19.43 -21.36
N ARG A 162 -10.54 -19.62 -20.27
CA ARG A 162 -10.74 -18.89 -19.00
C ARG A 162 -9.47 -18.11 -18.67
N VAL A 163 -9.63 -16.88 -18.21
CA VAL A 163 -8.52 -16.01 -17.79
C VAL A 163 -8.45 -16.01 -16.27
N LEU A 164 -7.27 -16.27 -15.71
CA LEU A 164 -6.98 -16.09 -14.29
C LEU A 164 -5.99 -14.93 -14.13
N ILE A 165 -6.38 -13.90 -13.37
CA ILE A 165 -5.55 -12.72 -13.09
C ILE A 165 -5.20 -12.72 -11.61
N PRO A 166 -4.04 -13.25 -11.20
CA PRO A 166 -3.62 -13.20 -9.80
C PRO A 166 -3.20 -11.77 -9.44
N ALA A 167 -3.95 -11.13 -8.55
CA ALA A 167 -3.65 -9.81 -8.03
C ALA A 167 -3.99 -9.74 -6.54
N PHE A 168 -3.28 -8.87 -5.80
CA PHE A 168 -3.68 -8.54 -4.43
C PHE A 168 -5.02 -7.81 -4.43
N ALA A 169 -5.84 -8.02 -3.40
CA ALA A 169 -7.18 -7.44 -3.31
C ALA A 169 -7.19 -5.90 -3.27
N LEU A 170 -6.11 -5.27 -2.80
CA LEU A 170 -5.93 -3.82 -2.73
C LEU A 170 -4.62 -3.42 -3.41
N GLY A 171 -4.67 -2.39 -4.26
CA GLY A 171 -3.53 -1.85 -4.98
C GLY A 171 -3.83 -1.73 -6.48
N ARG A 172 -3.09 -2.46 -7.31
CA ARG A 172 -3.25 -2.41 -8.77
C ARG A 172 -4.49 -3.13 -9.29
N ALA A 173 -5.15 -3.97 -8.48
CA ALA A 173 -6.35 -4.69 -8.87
C ALA A 173 -7.51 -3.74 -9.22
N GLN A 174 -7.64 -2.62 -8.50
CA GLN A 174 -8.65 -1.60 -8.78
C GLN A 174 -8.49 -1.02 -10.20
N GLU A 175 -7.26 -0.74 -10.63
CA GLU A 175 -6.99 -0.26 -12.00
C GLU A 175 -7.37 -1.30 -13.05
N LEU A 176 -7.04 -2.58 -12.81
CA LEU A 176 -7.38 -3.67 -13.73
C LEU A 176 -8.89 -3.82 -13.88
N LEU A 177 -9.65 -3.69 -12.79
CA LEU A 177 -11.11 -3.72 -12.84
C LEU A 177 -11.68 -2.58 -13.69
N LEU A 178 -11.15 -1.35 -13.54
CA LEU A 178 -11.58 -0.20 -14.33
C LEU A 178 -11.25 -0.37 -15.82
N ILE A 179 -10.07 -0.89 -16.15
CA ILE A 179 -9.68 -1.21 -17.53
C ILE A 179 -10.65 -2.24 -18.14
N LEU A 180 -10.98 -3.30 -17.40
CA LEU A 180 -11.86 -4.35 -17.88
C LEU A 180 -13.30 -3.89 -18.02
N ASP A 181 -13.81 -3.08 -17.09
CA ASP A 181 -15.16 -2.51 -17.14
C ASP A 181 -15.35 -1.61 -18.35
N GLU A 182 -14.40 -0.71 -18.59
CA GLU A 182 -14.37 0.16 -19.76
C GLU A 182 -14.28 -0.67 -21.04
N TYR A 183 -13.41 -1.70 -21.05
CA TYR A 183 -13.24 -2.56 -22.22
C TYR A 183 -14.51 -3.35 -22.53
N TRP A 184 -15.12 -4.02 -21.55
CA TRP A 184 -16.36 -4.78 -21.75
C TRP A 184 -17.52 -3.89 -22.18
N SER A 185 -17.65 -2.69 -21.59
CA SER A 185 -18.68 -1.73 -21.97
C SER A 185 -18.62 -1.36 -23.46
N ASN A 186 -17.41 -1.29 -24.02
CA ASN A 186 -17.16 -0.94 -25.42
C ASN A 186 -17.22 -2.13 -26.40
N HIS A 187 -17.39 -3.37 -25.92
CA HIS A 187 -17.37 -4.59 -26.74
C HIS A 187 -18.63 -5.45 -26.50
N PRO A 188 -19.78 -5.10 -27.12
CA PRO A 188 -21.07 -5.78 -26.91
C PRO A 188 -21.06 -7.29 -27.16
N GLU A 189 -20.17 -7.76 -28.03
CA GLU A 189 -19.97 -9.19 -28.30
C GLU A 189 -19.50 -9.97 -27.07
N LEU A 190 -18.84 -9.31 -26.12
CA LEU A 190 -18.34 -9.91 -24.87
C LEU A 190 -19.39 -9.91 -23.74
N HIS A 191 -20.53 -9.21 -23.87
CA HIS A 191 -21.51 -9.07 -22.78
C HIS A 191 -22.15 -10.38 -22.32
N LYS A 192 -22.04 -11.44 -23.13
CA LYS A 192 -22.51 -12.79 -22.76
C LYS A 192 -21.52 -13.53 -21.86
N ILE A 193 -20.29 -13.04 -21.73
CA ILE A 193 -19.20 -13.62 -20.96
C ILE A 193 -19.00 -12.76 -19.71
N PRO A 194 -19.24 -13.29 -18.50
CA PRO A 194 -18.94 -12.55 -17.27
C PRO A 194 -17.42 -12.40 -17.11
N TRP A 195 -16.99 -11.27 -16.56
CA TRP A 195 -15.60 -10.96 -16.26
C TRP A 195 -15.41 -10.59 -14.80
#